data_AF-A0A8T3PMC7-F1
#
_entry.id   AF-A0A8T3PMC7-F1
#
_cell.length_a   1.000
_cell.length_b   1.000
_cell.length_c   1.000
_cell.angle_alpha   90.00
_cell.angle_beta   90.00
_cell.angle_gamma   90.00
#
_symmetry.space_group_name_H-M   'P 1'
#
loop_
_entity.id
_entity.type
_entity.pdbx_description
1 polymer ?
#
loop_
_entity_poly.entity_id
_entity_poly.type
_entity_poly.pdbx_seq_one_letter_code
_entity_poly.pdbx_strand_id
1 'polypeptide(L)'
;MTALSALGISVWQGYIAREHNKLSVLPILYIDKEMREGSDIELTALNHGVGPAIIKSFSIYCDDTEHKFPSKSDYAAILRSLGLTPAENSFTADIPLQNNVLKSDGSFSVIKFVGSGQKPELHQQIINVLPRLKIEVVYESIYRESKTIEYSAV
;
A
#
# COMPACT_ATOMS: atom_id res chain seq x y z
N MET A 1 -3.84 43.66 -32.53
CA MET A 1 -4.67 42.44 -32.45
C MET A 1 -3.87 41.19 -32.10
N THR A 2 -2.59 41.11 -32.47
CA THR A 2 -1.69 39.96 -32.18
C THR A 2 -1.45 39.70 -30.69
N ALA A 3 -1.40 40.74 -29.85
CA ALA A 3 -1.13 40.60 -28.41
C ALA A 3 -2.25 39.90 -27.63
N LEU A 4 -3.53 40.13 -27.99
CA LEU A 4 -4.66 39.44 -27.33
C LEU A 4 -4.69 37.96 -27.70
N SER A 5 -4.44 37.64 -28.97
CA SER A 5 -4.34 36.25 -29.44
C SER A 5 -3.18 35.52 -28.75
N ALA A 6 -2.03 36.19 -28.58
CA ALA A 6 -0.89 35.63 -27.85
C ALA A 6 -1.22 35.35 -26.38
N LEU A 7 -1.91 36.28 -25.70
CA LEU A 7 -2.33 36.09 -24.30
C LEU A 7 -3.29 34.90 -24.14
N GLY A 8 -4.27 34.75 -25.04
CA GLY A 8 -5.19 33.62 -25.01
C GLY A 8 -4.46 32.27 -25.18
N ILE A 9 -3.51 32.20 -26.12
CA ILE A 9 -2.68 31.00 -26.34
C ILE A 9 -1.82 30.70 -25.11
N SER A 10 -1.19 31.72 -24.50
CA SER A 10 -0.36 31.52 -23.31
C SER A 10 -1.16 30.99 -22.11
N VAL A 11 -2.39 31.48 -21.89
CA VAL A 11 -3.26 30.97 -20.82
C VAL A 11 -3.64 29.51 -21.08
N TRP A 12 -4.02 29.17 -22.31
CA TRP A 12 -4.34 27.80 -22.69
C TRP A 12 -3.16 26.84 -22.51
N GLN A 13 -1.98 27.24 -22.99
CA GLN A 13 -0.75 26.46 -22.82
C GLN A 13 -0.38 26.27 -21.35
N GLY A 14 -0.52 27.31 -20.52
CA GLY A 14 -0.30 27.23 -19.08
C GLY A 14 -1.26 26.25 -18.39
N TYR A 15 -2.53 26.23 -18.80
CA TYR A 15 -3.52 25.28 -18.29
C TYR A 15 -3.14 23.82 -18.64
N ILE A 16 -2.85 23.55 -19.91
CA ILE A 16 -2.44 22.21 -20.38
C ILE A 16 -1.15 21.76 -19.71
N ALA A 17 -0.16 22.65 -19.57
CA ALA A 17 1.10 22.34 -18.90
C ALA A 17 0.90 21.97 -17.42
N ARG A 18 -0.01 22.67 -16.72
CA ARG A 18 -0.34 22.36 -15.33
C ARG A 18 -0.99 20.98 -15.20
N GLU A 19 -1.92 20.66 -16.09
CA GLU A 19 -2.60 19.37 -16.09
C GLU A 19 -1.62 18.23 -16.41
N HIS A 20 -0.78 18.40 -17.43
CA HIS A 20 0.27 17.45 -17.77
C HIS A 20 1.23 17.24 -16.59
N ASN A 21 1.76 18.32 -15.99
CA ASN A 21 2.67 18.24 -14.85
C ASN A 21 2.04 17.53 -13.65
N LYS A 22 0.73 17.71 -13.43
CA LYS A 22 0.00 17.01 -12.38
C LYS A 22 -0.07 15.51 -12.65
N LEU A 23 -0.49 15.11 -13.84
CA LEU A 23 -0.59 13.70 -14.24
C LEU A 23 0.77 12.99 -14.23
N SER A 24 1.84 13.68 -14.64
CA SER A 24 3.21 13.13 -14.68
C SER A 24 3.81 12.81 -13.31
N VAL A 25 3.27 13.38 -12.23
CA VAL A 25 3.77 13.15 -10.85
C VAL A 25 2.67 12.60 -9.95
N LEU A 26 1.71 11.87 -10.50
CA LEU A 26 0.75 11.17 -9.68
C LEU A 26 1.41 9.96 -8.99
N PRO A 27 1.24 9.80 -7.66
CA PRO A 27 1.57 8.56 -6.99
C PRO A 27 0.66 7.42 -7.49
N ILE A 28 1.22 6.23 -7.59
CA ILE A 28 0.53 5.00 -7.97
C ILE A 28 0.91 3.96 -6.95
N LEU A 29 0.05 3.77 -5.94
CA LEU A 29 0.28 2.75 -4.93
C LEU A 29 -0.28 1.41 -5.37
N TYR A 30 0.46 0.36 -5.03
CA TYR A 30 0.09 -1.02 -5.26
C TYR A 30 0.49 -1.86 -4.05
N ILE A 31 -0.23 -2.96 -3.81
CA ILE A 31 0.15 -3.96 -2.83
C ILE A 31 0.60 -5.20 -3.60
N ASP A 32 1.89 -5.47 -3.55
CA ASP A 32 2.49 -6.64 -4.15
C ASP A 32 2.56 -7.80 -3.17
N LYS A 33 2.51 -9.01 -3.72
CA LYS A 33 2.50 -10.26 -2.96
C LYS A 33 3.60 -11.18 -3.45
N GLU A 34 4.52 -11.53 -2.57
CA GLU A 34 5.46 -12.63 -2.78
C GLU A 34 4.96 -13.85 -2.02
N MET A 35 4.72 -14.95 -2.73
CA MET A 35 4.17 -16.19 -2.18
C MET A 35 4.82 -17.44 -2.78
N ARG A 36 5.92 -17.28 -3.52
CA ARG A 36 6.56 -18.40 -4.21
C ARG A 36 7.10 -19.41 -3.19
N GLU A 37 6.97 -20.69 -3.51
CA GLU A 37 7.59 -21.75 -2.73
C GLU A 37 9.10 -21.50 -2.57
N GLY A 38 9.62 -21.72 -1.35
CA GLY A 38 11.02 -21.43 -1.02
C GLY A 38 11.33 -19.97 -0.68
N SER A 39 10.35 -19.06 -0.84
CA SER A 39 10.46 -17.66 -0.40
C SER A 39 9.48 -17.36 0.74
N ASP A 40 9.85 -16.41 1.59
CA ASP A 40 8.96 -15.95 2.66
C ASP A 40 7.75 -15.23 2.07
N ILE A 41 6.58 -15.47 2.66
CA ILE A 41 5.35 -14.82 2.23
C ILE A 41 5.40 -13.37 2.71
N GLU A 42 5.25 -12.44 1.77
CA GLU A 42 5.36 -11.01 2.04
C GLU A 42 4.31 -10.23 1.26
N LEU A 43 3.63 -9.32 1.96
CA LEU A 43 2.79 -8.29 1.36
C LEU A 43 3.51 -6.96 1.48
N THR A 44 3.79 -6.32 0.34
CA THR A 44 4.54 -5.07 0.29
C THR A 44 3.67 -3.98 -0.32
N ALA A 45 3.52 -2.86 0.38
CA ALA A 45 2.91 -1.67 -0.21
C ALA A 45 4.01 -0.82 -0.84
N LEU A 46 3.84 -0.44 -2.10
CA LEU A 46 4.86 0.23 -2.89
C LEU A 46 4.27 1.30 -3.80
N ASN A 47 5.04 2.36 -4.03
CA ASN A 47 4.67 3.47 -4.89
C ASN A 47 5.42 3.40 -6.22
N HIS A 48 4.76 2.91 -7.27
CA HIS A 48 5.25 2.93 -8.65
C HIS A 48 4.99 4.26 -9.37
N GLY A 49 4.39 5.23 -8.70
CA GLY A 49 4.20 6.56 -9.26
C GLY A 49 5.44 7.44 -9.05
N VAL A 50 5.62 8.38 -9.97
CA VAL A 50 6.75 9.33 -9.94
C VAL A 50 6.64 10.32 -8.77
N GLY A 51 5.42 10.62 -8.34
CA GLY A 51 5.18 11.52 -7.22
C GLY A 51 5.19 10.82 -5.86
N PRO A 52 5.47 11.55 -4.77
CA PRO A 52 5.34 11.01 -3.43
C PRO A 52 3.87 10.80 -3.07
N ALA A 53 3.60 9.76 -2.29
CA ALA A 53 2.29 9.48 -1.72
C ALA A 53 2.30 9.79 -0.23
N ILE A 54 1.34 10.60 0.21
CA ILE A 54 1.16 10.96 1.62
C ILE A 54 0.12 10.00 2.19
N ILE A 55 0.54 9.06 3.04
CA ILE A 55 -0.35 8.07 3.64
C ILE A 55 -1.27 8.76 4.66
N LYS A 56 -2.57 8.72 4.41
CA LYS A 56 -3.59 9.33 5.27
C LYS A 56 -4.23 8.33 6.21
N SER A 57 -4.43 7.11 5.73
CA SER A 57 -4.99 6.01 6.50
C SER A 57 -4.39 4.70 6.03
N PHE A 58 -4.24 3.78 6.97
CA PHE A 58 -3.80 2.41 6.74
C PHE A 58 -4.66 1.51 7.63
N SER A 59 -5.47 0.66 7.01
CA SER A 59 -6.41 -0.23 7.68
C SER A 59 -6.19 -1.66 7.23
N ILE A 60 -6.24 -2.59 8.19
CA ILE A 60 -6.29 -4.02 7.91
C ILE A 60 -7.64 -4.55 8.39
N TYR A 61 -8.33 -5.25 7.52
CA TYR A 61 -9.58 -5.92 7.82
C TYR A 61 -9.35 -7.43 7.90
N CYS A 62 -9.81 -8.03 8.99
CA CYS A 62 -9.83 -9.48 9.17
C CYS A 62 -11.24 -9.90 9.56
N ASP A 63 -11.89 -10.74 8.75
CA ASP A 63 -13.27 -11.21 8.99
C ASP A 63 -14.24 -10.04 9.33
N ASP A 64 -14.18 -8.98 8.54
CA ASP A 64 -14.97 -7.74 8.68
C ASP A 64 -14.66 -6.87 9.92
N THR A 65 -13.64 -7.22 10.71
CA THR A 65 -13.12 -6.38 11.78
C THR A 65 -12.04 -5.44 11.26
N GLU A 66 -12.25 -4.13 11.36
CA GLU A 66 -11.28 -3.11 10.94
C GLU A 66 -10.27 -2.80 12.05
N HIS A 67 -8.98 -2.82 11.69
CA HIS A 67 -7.87 -2.36 12.52
C HIS A 67 -7.16 -1.18 11.85
N LYS A 68 -7.44 0.05 12.29
CA LYS A 68 -6.77 1.27 11.82
C LYS A 68 -5.40 1.43 12.46
N PHE A 69 -4.36 1.65 11.65
CA PHE A 69 -2.97 1.75 12.08
C PHE A 69 -2.60 0.66 13.11
N PRO A 70 -2.72 -0.62 12.73
CA PRO A 70 -2.63 -1.74 13.66
C PRO A 70 -1.29 -1.72 14.38
N SER A 71 -1.33 -1.79 15.70
CA SER A 71 -0.16 -1.96 16.55
C SER A 71 0.38 -3.39 16.44
N LYS A 72 1.57 -3.63 17.01
CA LYS A 72 2.14 -4.98 17.08
C LYS A 72 1.20 -5.99 17.76
N SER A 73 0.42 -5.56 18.77
CA SER A 73 -0.57 -6.42 19.42
C SER A 73 -1.79 -6.69 18.54
N ASP A 74 -2.19 -5.74 17.69
CA ASP A 74 -3.29 -5.93 16.74
C ASP A 74 -2.91 -6.95 15.68
N TYR A 75 -1.69 -6.87 15.14
CA TYR A 75 -1.17 -7.93 14.26
C TYR A 75 -1.19 -9.30 14.93
N ALA A 76 -0.78 -9.41 16.20
CA ALA A 76 -0.84 -10.66 16.92
C ALA A 76 -2.29 -11.16 17.11
N ALA A 77 -3.27 -10.26 17.28
CA ALA A 77 -4.68 -10.61 17.36
C ALA A 77 -5.23 -11.08 16.00
N ILE A 78 -4.92 -10.36 14.92
CA ILE A 78 -5.29 -10.71 13.53
C ILE A 78 -4.71 -12.08 13.16
N LEU A 79 -3.45 -12.33 13.48
CA LEU A 79 -2.83 -13.63 13.19
C LEU A 79 -3.52 -14.76 13.97
N ARG A 80 -3.86 -14.53 15.24
CA ARG A 80 -4.61 -15.53 16.03
C ARG A 80 -6.01 -15.79 15.50
N SER A 81 -6.74 -14.76 15.04
CA SER A 81 -8.08 -14.95 14.44
C SER A 81 -8.03 -15.70 13.11
N LEU A 82 -6.91 -15.58 12.38
CA LEU A 82 -6.62 -16.39 11.20
C LEU A 82 -6.17 -17.84 11.53
N GLY A 83 -6.02 -18.19 12.81
CA GLY A 83 -5.56 -19.51 13.24
C GLY A 83 -4.04 -19.70 13.19
N LEU A 84 -3.27 -18.62 13.06
CA LEU A 84 -1.81 -18.62 13.06
C LEU A 84 -1.29 -18.30 14.46
N THR A 85 -0.35 -19.11 14.97
CA THR A 85 0.27 -18.90 16.28
C THR A 85 1.45 -17.92 16.16
N PRO A 86 1.41 -16.70 16.76
CA PRO A 86 2.51 -15.74 16.64
C PRO A 86 3.85 -16.21 17.25
N ALA A 87 3.80 -17.21 18.14
CA ALA A 87 5.00 -17.80 18.76
C ALA A 87 5.72 -18.81 17.85
N GLU A 88 5.00 -19.40 16.89
CA GLU A 88 5.56 -20.35 15.91
C GLU A 88 5.92 -19.64 14.59
N ASN A 89 5.29 -18.48 14.36
CA ASN A 89 5.37 -17.69 13.14
C ASN A 89 6.02 -16.34 13.46
N SER A 90 7.34 -16.28 13.28
CA SER A 90 8.06 -15.00 13.31
C SER A 90 7.51 -14.12 12.18
N PHE A 91 6.96 -12.96 12.52
CA PHE A 91 6.50 -11.99 11.53
C PHE A 91 7.14 -10.63 11.76
N THR A 92 7.29 -9.88 10.67
CA THR A 92 7.72 -8.49 10.68
C THR A 92 6.68 -7.65 9.95
N ALA A 93 6.39 -6.46 10.44
CA ALA A 93 5.44 -5.55 9.83
C ALA A 93 5.89 -4.10 10.07
N ASP A 94 5.88 -3.32 9.00
CA ASP A 94 6.13 -1.88 9.03
C ASP A 94 4.78 -1.15 9.06
N ILE A 95 4.56 -0.39 10.12
CA ILE A 95 3.33 0.38 10.29
C ILE A 95 3.63 1.82 9.85
N PRO A 96 3.08 2.28 8.72
CA PRO A 96 3.28 3.67 8.30
C PRO A 96 2.63 4.59 9.32
N LEU A 97 3.34 5.65 9.71
CA LEU A 97 2.75 6.72 10.52
C LEU A 97 1.71 7.49 9.70
N GLN A 98 0.74 8.09 10.39
CA GLN A 98 -0.19 9.01 9.75
C GLN A 98 0.59 10.18 9.13
N ASN A 99 0.24 10.55 7.89
CA ASN A 99 0.94 11.53 7.05
C ASN A 99 2.40 11.15 6.70
N ASN A 100 2.79 9.88 6.85
CA ASN A 100 4.08 9.43 6.34
C ASN A 100 4.14 9.62 4.82
N VAL A 101 5.34 9.96 4.32
CA VAL A 101 5.57 10.19 2.90
C VAL A 101 6.29 8.99 2.31
N LEU A 102 5.57 8.25 1.47
CA LEU A 102 6.15 7.20 0.65
C LEU A 102 6.68 7.84 -0.64
N LYS A 103 8.01 7.84 -0.81
CA LYS A 103 8.68 8.43 -1.98
C LYS A 103 8.38 7.63 -3.25
N SER A 104 8.73 8.17 -4.41
CA SER A 104 8.78 7.40 -5.67
C SER A 104 9.64 6.16 -5.47
N ASP A 105 9.16 5.02 -5.93
CA ASP A 105 9.78 3.69 -5.79
C ASP A 105 10.03 3.28 -4.34
N GLY A 106 9.45 4.00 -3.37
CA GLY A 106 9.47 3.64 -1.96
C GLY A 106 8.49 2.50 -1.68
N SER A 107 8.85 1.65 -0.73
CA SER A 107 8.00 0.56 -0.26
C SER A 107 8.07 0.42 1.26
N PHE A 108 7.09 -0.26 1.84
CA PHE A 108 7.10 -0.74 3.22
C PHE A 108 6.45 -2.12 3.29
N SER A 109 6.95 -2.97 4.18
CA SER A 109 6.45 -4.35 4.33
C SER A 109 5.20 -4.32 5.21
N VAL A 110 4.02 -4.55 4.64
CA VAL A 110 2.77 -4.61 5.40
C VAL A 110 2.83 -5.77 6.38
N ILE A 111 3.19 -6.95 5.87
CA ILE A 111 3.44 -8.13 6.69
C ILE A 111 4.38 -9.08 5.94
N LYS A 112 5.38 -9.57 6.67
CA LYS A 112 6.31 -10.60 6.21
C LYS A 112 6.35 -11.74 7.20
N PHE A 113 6.10 -12.96 6.72
CA PHE A 113 6.19 -14.18 7.50
C PHE A 113 7.60 -14.77 7.39
N VAL A 114 8.44 -14.48 8.38
CA VAL A 114 9.86 -14.85 8.37
C VAL A 114 10.01 -16.37 8.55
N GLY A 115 10.69 -17.00 7.61
CA GLY A 115 10.93 -18.44 7.61
C GLY A 115 9.76 -19.28 7.10
N SER A 116 8.71 -18.67 6.54
CA SER A 116 7.62 -19.43 5.91
C SER A 116 8.11 -20.17 4.67
N GLY A 117 9.07 -19.63 3.93
CA GLY A 117 9.60 -20.28 2.73
C GLY A 117 10.37 -21.58 3.02
N GLN A 118 10.88 -21.74 4.25
CA GLN A 118 11.64 -22.92 4.70
C GLN A 118 10.73 -24.04 5.22
N LYS A 119 9.45 -23.74 5.51
CA LYS A 119 8.49 -24.66 6.13
C LYS A 119 7.26 -24.81 5.24
N PRO A 120 7.20 -25.84 4.36
CA PRO A 120 6.12 -26.01 3.41
C PRO A 120 4.71 -26.05 4.03
N GLU A 121 4.58 -26.70 5.20
CA GLU A 121 3.30 -26.78 5.92
C GLU A 121 2.81 -25.40 6.38
N LEU A 122 3.72 -24.58 6.90
CA LEU A 122 3.41 -23.22 7.33
C LEU A 122 3.09 -22.32 6.13
N HIS A 123 3.85 -22.46 5.05
CA HIS A 123 3.62 -21.73 3.79
C HIS A 123 2.19 -21.95 3.28
N GLN A 124 1.76 -23.21 3.24
CA GLN A 124 0.42 -23.56 2.78
C GLN A 124 -0.67 -23.07 3.74
N GLN A 125 -0.44 -23.15 5.06
CA GLN A 125 -1.36 -22.60 6.05
C GLN A 125 -1.58 -21.09 5.86
N ILE A 126 -0.49 -20.33 5.68
CA ILE A 126 -0.57 -18.87 5.46
C ILE A 126 -1.31 -18.57 4.15
N ILE A 127 -1.00 -19.26 3.06
CA ILE A 127 -1.68 -19.09 1.77
C ILE A 127 -3.19 -19.31 1.91
N ASN A 128 -3.61 -20.31 2.67
CA ASN A 128 -5.04 -20.63 2.83
C ASN A 128 -5.81 -19.56 3.63
N VAL A 129 -5.15 -18.82 4.51
CA VAL A 129 -5.80 -17.83 5.38
C VAL A 129 -5.66 -16.40 4.87
N LEU A 130 -4.65 -16.11 4.03
CA LEU A 130 -4.42 -14.78 3.50
C LEU A 130 -5.60 -14.18 2.70
N PRO A 131 -6.43 -14.96 1.98
CA PRO A 131 -7.67 -14.46 1.36
C PRO A 131 -8.65 -13.76 2.31
N ARG A 132 -8.58 -14.06 3.61
CA ARG A 132 -9.44 -13.44 4.63
C ARG A 132 -8.94 -12.06 5.07
N LEU A 133 -7.72 -11.69 4.68
CA LEU A 133 -7.11 -10.41 4.98
C LEU A 133 -7.40 -9.42 3.85
N LYS A 134 -8.00 -8.28 4.18
CA LYS A 134 -8.10 -7.13 3.28
C LYS A 134 -7.24 -6.00 3.82
N ILE A 135 -6.53 -5.30 2.95
CA ILE A 135 -5.70 -4.16 3.30
C ILE A 135 -6.21 -2.96 2.53
N GLU A 136 -6.40 -1.86 3.23
CA GLU A 136 -6.79 -0.59 2.63
C GLU A 136 -5.74 0.47 2.97
N VAL A 137 -5.29 1.18 1.95
CA VAL A 137 -4.38 2.32 2.12
C VAL A 137 -5.00 3.54 1.42
N VAL A 138 -5.29 4.56 2.21
CA VAL A 138 -5.74 5.86 1.70
C VAL A 138 -4.52 6.76 1.64
N TYR A 139 -4.25 7.32 0.46
CA TYR A 139 -3.12 8.21 0.24
C TYR A 139 -3.54 9.47 -0.53
N GLU A 140 -2.74 10.51 -0.38
CA GLU A 140 -2.94 11.80 -1.04
C GLU A 140 -1.70 12.18 -1.86
N SER A 141 -1.91 12.72 -3.06
CA SER A 141 -0.85 13.33 -3.85
C SER A 141 -0.52 14.74 -3.35
N ILE A 142 0.62 15.29 -3.79
CA ILE A 142 0.99 16.69 -3.50
C ILE A 142 -0.03 17.73 -4.01
N TYR A 143 -0.87 17.34 -4.98
CA TYR A 143 -1.94 18.17 -5.53
C TYR A 143 -3.27 18.03 -4.77
N ARG A 144 -3.26 17.38 -3.61
CA ARG A 144 -4.42 17.15 -2.73
C ARG A 144 -5.51 16.27 -3.33
N GLU A 145 -5.12 15.38 -4.25
CA GLU A 145 -6.02 14.34 -4.72
C GLU A 145 -5.82 13.09 -3.89
N SER A 146 -6.89 12.64 -3.24
CA SER A 146 -6.90 11.40 -2.47
C SER A 146 -7.31 10.23 -3.35
N LYS A 147 -6.64 9.10 -3.16
CA LYS A 147 -7.01 7.81 -3.73
C LYS A 147 -6.94 6.75 -2.63
N THR A 148 -7.77 5.73 -2.80
CA THR A 148 -7.77 4.54 -1.95
C THR A 148 -7.30 3.37 -2.80
N ILE A 149 -6.42 2.56 -2.24
CA ILE A 149 -6.11 1.24 -2.77
C ILE A 149 -6.61 0.20 -1.80
N GLU A 150 -7.23 -0.82 -2.35
CA GLU A 150 -7.72 -1.98 -1.63
C GLU A 150 -7.02 -3.21 -2.18
N TYR A 151 -6.47 -4.01 -1.29
CA TYR A 151 -6.02 -5.36 -1.59
C TYR A 151 -6.98 -6.35 -0.94
N SER A 152 -7.52 -7.24 -1.77
CA SER A 152 -8.22 -8.44 -1.33
C SER A 152 -7.54 -9.61 -2.02
N ALA A 153 -7.04 -10.57 -1.26
CA ALA A 153 -6.59 -11.84 -1.83
C ALA A 153 -7.85 -12.61 -2.26
N VAL A 154 -8.14 -12.62 -3.57
CA VAL A 154 -9.13 -13.51 -4.20
C VAL A 154 -8.45 -14.81 -4.58
#